data_AF-A0A352XL12-F1
#
_entry.id   AF-A0A352XL12-F1
#
_cell.length_a   1.000
_cell.length_b   1.000
_cell.length_c   1.000
_cell.angle_alpha   90.00
_cell.angle_beta   90.00
_cell.angle_gamma   90.00
#
_symmetry.space_group_name_H-M   'P 1'
#
loop_
_entity.id
_entity.type
_entity.pdbx_description
1 polymer ?
#
loop_
_entity_poly.entity_id
_entity_poly.type
_entity_poly.pdbx_seq_one_letter_code
_entity_poly.pdbx_strand_id
1 'polypeptide(L)'
;KEQLKSLWGVCDFIGISMYQGVSLPPQASDFDLALGLFLGEFYARGCPLPVDKDIHFVEVGLGGGGLSSTDWQSHIPAKKAADAARSPYLGAAIETKINPWNTQDLNDLRIGYHEALCEFLSQPRSRHTVTQAFLWNFGSWDPLGIENDTFADPQIKAVVKSHNVQIHPTKKTTKPDSPTLPPLDEG
;
A
#
# COMPACT_ATOMS: atom_id res chain seq x y z
N LYS A 1 -13.50 5.61 -26.19
CA LYS A 1 -12.05 5.94 -26.15
C LYS A 1 -11.81 7.42 -25.92
N GLU A 2 -12.40 8.34 -26.69
CA GLU A 2 -12.24 9.79 -26.47
C GLU A 2 -12.81 10.27 -25.12
N GLN A 3 -13.97 9.76 -24.69
CA GLN A 3 -14.51 10.08 -23.35
C GLN A 3 -13.57 9.66 -22.22
N LEU A 4 -12.90 8.52 -22.36
CA LEU A 4 -11.95 8.03 -21.37
C LEU A 4 -10.67 8.88 -21.35
N LYS A 5 -10.19 9.34 -22.51
CA LYS A 5 -9.11 10.34 -22.60
C LYS A 5 -9.48 11.66 -21.94
N SER A 6 -10.70 12.13 -22.17
CA SER A 6 -11.21 13.34 -21.51
C SER A 6 -11.28 13.16 -20.00
N LEU A 7 -11.70 11.99 -19.52
CA LEU A 7 -11.72 11.67 -18.09
C LEU A 7 -10.30 11.72 -17.50
N TRP A 8 -9.34 11.04 -18.12
CA TRP A 8 -7.94 11.10 -17.67
C TRP A 8 -7.39 12.53 -17.64
N GLY A 9 -7.77 13.37 -18.61
CA GLY A 9 -7.34 14.75 -18.69
C GLY A 9 -7.74 15.60 -17.48
N VAL A 10 -8.88 15.30 -16.85
CA VAL A 10 -9.39 16.03 -15.68
C VAL A 10 -9.04 15.38 -14.34
N CYS A 11 -8.51 14.16 -14.32
CA CYS A 11 -8.06 13.50 -13.11
C CYS A 11 -6.62 13.94 -12.74
N ASP A 12 -6.35 14.14 -11.46
CA ASP A 12 -5.00 14.45 -10.97
C ASP A 12 -4.08 13.22 -10.96
N PHE A 13 -4.64 12.05 -10.65
CA PHE A 13 -3.93 10.76 -10.58
C PHE A 13 -4.86 9.59 -10.93
N ILE A 14 -4.28 8.39 -11.05
CA ILE A 14 -5.02 7.14 -11.25
C ILE A 14 -4.87 6.27 -10.00
N GLY A 15 -5.98 5.98 -9.33
CA GLY A 15 -5.99 5.10 -8.16
C GLY A 15 -6.23 3.64 -8.54
N ILE A 16 -5.49 2.72 -7.93
CA ILE A 16 -5.70 1.28 -8.04
C ILE A 16 -5.72 0.60 -6.67
N SER A 17 -6.57 -0.41 -6.50
CA SER A 17 -6.49 -1.33 -5.37
C SER A 17 -5.51 -2.46 -5.72
N MET A 18 -4.52 -2.70 -4.88
CA MET A 18 -3.49 -3.71 -5.06
C MET A 18 -3.69 -4.84 -4.06
N TYR A 19 -4.20 -5.97 -4.55
CA TYR A 19 -4.30 -7.23 -3.79
C TYR A 19 -3.80 -8.43 -4.60
N GLN A 20 -2.84 -8.19 -5.51
CA GLN A 20 -2.16 -9.23 -6.26
C GLN A 20 -1.41 -10.16 -5.31
N GLY A 21 -1.48 -11.47 -5.55
CA GLY A 21 -0.71 -12.44 -4.77
C GLY A 21 0.80 -12.19 -4.88
N VAL A 22 1.51 -12.42 -3.78
CA VAL A 22 2.95 -12.15 -3.65
C VAL A 22 3.76 -13.44 -3.53
N SER A 23 5.06 -13.34 -3.78
CA SER A 23 6.03 -14.41 -3.60
C SER A 23 6.24 -14.75 -2.12
N LEU A 24 6.90 -15.88 -1.86
CA LEU A 24 7.39 -16.26 -0.54
C LEU A 24 8.90 -16.48 -0.56
N PRO A 25 9.70 -15.58 0.06
CA PRO A 25 9.30 -14.32 0.69
C PRO A 25 8.81 -13.27 -0.34
N PRO A 26 8.00 -12.28 0.07
CA PRO A 26 7.58 -11.19 -0.82
C PRO A 26 8.76 -10.39 -1.37
N GLN A 27 8.62 -9.88 -2.58
CA GLN A 27 9.64 -9.09 -3.27
C GLN A 27 9.04 -7.84 -3.91
N ALA A 28 9.84 -6.79 -4.07
CA ALA A 28 9.41 -5.57 -4.77
C ALA A 28 8.91 -5.86 -6.20
N SER A 29 9.45 -6.89 -6.86
CA SER A 29 9.03 -7.36 -8.18
C SER A 29 7.59 -7.91 -8.22
N ASP A 30 7.02 -8.32 -7.09
CA ASP A 30 5.60 -8.73 -7.03
C ASP A 30 4.67 -7.54 -7.31
N PHE A 31 5.06 -6.35 -6.82
CA PHE A 31 4.34 -5.10 -7.06
C PHE A 31 4.57 -4.56 -8.48
N ASP A 32 5.77 -4.74 -9.02
CA ASP A 32 6.07 -4.47 -10.44
C ASP A 32 5.16 -5.33 -11.35
N LEU A 33 5.01 -6.62 -11.03
CA LEU A 33 4.12 -7.53 -11.76
C LEU A 33 2.66 -7.07 -11.69
N ALA A 34 2.17 -6.72 -10.49
CA ALA A 34 0.80 -6.24 -10.30
C ALA A 34 0.51 -4.98 -11.15
N LEU A 35 1.42 -4.01 -11.12
CA LEU A 35 1.34 -2.81 -11.95
C LEU A 35 1.38 -3.16 -13.44
N GLY A 36 2.29 -4.04 -13.85
CA GLY A 36 2.43 -4.48 -15.25
C GLY A 36 1.16 -5.14 -15.79
N LEU A 37 0.52 -6.01 -15.00
CA LEU A 37 -0.75 -6.66 -15.35
C LEU A 37 -1.85 -5.62 -15.54
N PHE A 38 -2.00 -4.68 -14.59
CA PHE A 38 -2.97 -3.59 -14.67
C PHE A 38 -2.76 -2.72 -15.93
N LEU A 39 -1.52 -2.31 -16.21
CA LEU A 39 -1.19 -1.54 -17.42
C LEU A 39 -1.45 -2.33 -18.71
N GLY A 40 -1.06 -3.60 -18.73
CA GLY A 40 -1.24 -4.51 -19.85
C GLY A 40 -2.71 -4.69 -20.22
N GLU A 41 -3.59 -4.73 -19.23
CA GLU A 41 -5.03 -4.82 -19.40
C GLU A 41 -5.64 -3.61 -20.15
N PHE A 42 -5.20 -2.40 -19.82
CA PHE A 42 -5.62 -1.19 -20.52
C PHE A 42 -5.03 -1.11 -21.94
N TYR A 43 -3.76 -1.52 -22.08
CA TYR A 43 -3.10 -1.59 -23.37
C TYR A 43 -3.80 -2.57 -24.33
N ALA A 44 -4.11 -3.78 -23.87
CA ALA A 44 -4.78 -4.83 -24.66
C ALA A 44 -6.17 -4.40 -25.14
N ARG A 45 -6.87 -3.53 -24.39
CA ARG A 45 -8.17 -2.95 -24.77
C ARG A 45 -8.04 -1.72 -25.68
N GLY A 46 -6.80 -1.35 -26.05
CA GLY A 46 -6.49 -0.22 -26.91
C GLY A 46 -6.85 1.13 -26.27
N CYS A 47 -6.72 1.22 -24.94
CA CYS A 47 -6.91 2.41 -24.14
C CYS A 47 -5.78 2.54 -23.11
N PRO A 48 -4.51 2.68 -23.56
CA PRO A 48 -3.36 2.77 -22.66
C PRO A 48 -3.51 3.96 -21.71
N LEU A 49 -3.01 3.80 -20.49
CA LEU A 49 -3.03 4.88 -19.51
C LEU A 49 -2.08 6.01 -19.92
N PRO A 50 -2.39 7.26 -19.55
CA PRO A 50 -1.47 8.39 -19.70
C PRO A 50 -0.20 8.18 -18.86
N VAL A 51 0.97 8.45 -19.44
CA VAL A 51 2.28 8.31 -18.77
C VAL A 51 2.63 9.51 -17.88
N ASP A 52 1.93 10.63 -18.06
CA ASP A 52 2.07 11.87 -17.31
C ASP A 52 1.17 11.92 -16.06
N LYS A 53 0.42 10.86 -15.78
CA LYS A 53 -0.39 10.74 -14.57
C LYS A 53 0.26 9.80 -13.57
N ASP A 54 0.36 10.29 -12.34
CA ASP A 54 0.78 9.48 -11.20
C ASP A 54 -0.20 8.34 -10.97
N ILE A 55 0.33 7.20 -10.55
CA ILE A 55 -0.47 6.07 -10.08
C ILE A 55 -0.34 6.00 -8.56
N HIS A 56 -1.47 5.82 -7.88
CA HIS A 56 -1.50 5.57 -6.45
C HIS A 56 -2.09 4.20 -6.17
N PHE A 57 -1.48 3.45 -5.26
CA PHE A 57 -2.16 2.31 -4.63
C PHE A 57 -3.11 2.88 -3.58
N VAL A 58 -4.37 3.14 -3.95
CA VAL A 58 -5.38 3.73 -3.05
C VAL A 58 -5.86 2.76 -1.97
N GLU A 59 -5.65 1.46 -2.22
CA GLU A 59 -5.73 0.41 -1.22
C GLU A 59 -4.63 -0.60 -1.50
N VAL A 60 -3.88 -0.98 -0.47
CA VAL A 60 -2.94 -2.10 -0.53
C VAL A 60 -2.87 -2.74 0.84
N GLY A 61 -2.90 -4.06 0.92
CA GLY A 61 -2.95 -4.73 2.22
C GLY A 61 -2.89 -6.24 2.13
N LEU A 62 -2.77 -6.85 3.31
CA LEU A 62 -2.72 -8.28 3.52
C LEU A 62 -3.74 -8.63 4.61
N GLY A 63 -4.87 -9.21 4.23
CA GLY A 63 -6.06 -9.44 5.08
C GLY A 63 -6.01 -10.68 5.97
N GLY A 64 -4.95 -11.47 5.93
CA GLY A 64 -4.71 -12.58 6.86
C GLY A 64 -5.67 -13.77 6.80
N GLY A 65 -6.62 -13.78 5.86
CA GLY A 65 -7.26 -14.99 5.37
C GLY A 65 -6.39 -15.69 4.32
N GLY A 66 -6.76 -16.90 3.93
CA GLY A 66 -6.02 -17.65 2.92
C GLY A 66 -6.91 -18.59 2.11
N LEU A 67 -6.43 -18.97 0.94
CA LEU A 67 -7.10 -19.90 0.03
C LEU A 67 -6.30 -21.19 -0.06
N SER A 68 -6.89 -22.29 0.40
CA SER A 68 -6.22 -23.60 0.42
C SER A 68 -5.86 -24.06 -0.99
N SER A 69 -4.63 -24.54 -1.15
CA SER A 69 -4.11 -25.02 -2.43
C SER A 69 -4.67 -26.38 -2.88
N THR A 70 -5.31 -27.14 -1.99
CA THR A 70 -5.82 -28.48 -2.30
C THR A 70 -7.29 -28.49 -2.71
N ASP A 71 -8.11 -27.66 -2.09
CA ASP A 71 -9.57 -27.65 -2.24
C ASP A 71 -10.16 -26.28 -2.56
N TRP A 72 -9.33 -25.24 -2.68
CA TRP A 72 -9.74 -23.85 -2.96
C TRP A 72 -10.76 -23.29 -1.97
N GLN A 73 -10.82 -23.84 -0.76
CA GLN A 73 -11.66 -23.30 0.30
C GLN A 73 -10.96 -22.14 1.00
N SER A 74 -11.73 -21.11 1.33
CA SER A 74 -11.23 -20.00 2.13
C SER A 74 -11.10 -20.42 3.59
N HIS A 75 -10.05 -19.94 4.24
CA HIS A 75 -9.82 -20.11 5.66
C HIS A 75 -9.50 -18.75 6.27
N ILE A 76 -10.25 -18.42 7.32
CA ILE A 76 -10.06 -17.20 8.10
C ILE A 76 -10.03 -17.69 9.56
N PRO A 77 -8.90 -17.52 10.27
CA PRO A 77 -7.61 -17.01 9.78
C PRO A 77 -6.92 -17.96 8.77
N ALA A 78 -5.92 -17.44 8.06
CA ALA A 78 -5.03 -18.25 7.24
C ALA A 78 -4.30 -19.31 8.08
N LYS A 79 -4.10 -20.51 7.50
CA LYS A 79 -3.41 -21.62 8.16
C LYS A 79 -1.92 -21.70 7.82
N LYS A 80 -1.52 -21.11 6.68
CA LYS A 80 -0.16 -21.15 6.13
C LYS A 80 0.15 -19.81 5.47
N ALA A 81 1.40 -19.37 5.53
CA ALA A 81 1.85 -18.19 4.79
C ALA A 81 1.54 -18.27 3.28
N ALA A 82 1.69 -19.44 2.66
CA ALA A 82 1.42 -19.62 1.23
C ALA A 82 -0.06 -19.38 0.85
N ASP A 83 -0.98 -19.71 1.75
CA ASP A 83 -2.41 -19.52 1.51
C ASP A 83 -2.76 -18.02 1.60
N ALA A 84 -2.15 -17.29 2.54
CA ALA A 84 -2.33 -15.84 2.71
C ALA A 84 -1.66 -15.04 1.58
N ALA A 85 -0.42 -15.37 1.22
CA ALA A 85 0.33 -14.71 0.16
C ALA A 85 -0.39 -14.78 -1.21
N ARG A 86 -1.12 -15.87 -1.47
CA ARG A 86 -1.90 -16.07 -2.71
C ARG A 86 -3.16 -15.21 -2.78
N SER A 87 -3.72 -14.83 -1.64
CA SER A 87 -5.00 -14.13 -1.59
C SER A 87 -4.97 -12.98 -0.59
N PRO A 88 -4.16 -11.92 -0.82
CA PRO A 88 -4.01 -10.81 0.11
C PRO A 88 -5.30 -10.07 0.44
N TYR A 89 -6.31 -10.11 -0.44
CA TYR A 89 -7.63 -9.53 -0.18
C TYR A 89 -8.46 -10.31 0.84
N LEU A 90 -8.15 -11.58 1.10
CA LEU A 90 -8.96 -12.41 1.99
C LEU A 90 -8.74 -12.03 3.45
N GLY A 91 -9.86 -11.83 4.14
CA GLY A 91 -10.01 -11.53 5.55
C GLY A 91 -11.50 -11.33 5.87
N ALA A 92 -11.93 -11.44 7.13
CA ALA A 92 -13.31 -11.15 7.55
C ALA A 92 -13.40 -10.00 8.55
N ALA A 93 -14.18 -8.97 8.23
CA ALA A 93 -14.47 -7.84 9.11
C ALA A 93 -15.17 -8.27 10.42
N ILE A 94 -15.83 -9.44 10.41
CA ILE A 94 -16.52 -10.03 11.56
C ILE A 94 -15.53 -10.72 12.52
N GLU A 95 -14.36 -11.14 12.03
CA GLU A 95 -13.35 -11.88 12.80
C GLU A 95 -12.13 -11.02 13.20
N THR A 96 -12.31 -9.69 13.26
CA THR A 96 -11.26 -8.72 13.63
C THR A 96 -10.62 -8.90 15.00
N LYS A 97 -11.12 -9.84 15.81
CA LYS A 97 -10.57 -10.22 17.12
C LYS A 97 -9.59 -11.38 17.06
N ILE A 98 -9.53 -12.11 15.95
CA ILE A 98 -8.63 -13.26 15.80
C ILE A 98 -7.35 -12.76 15.12
N ASN A 99 -6.19 -12.98 15.74
CA ASN A 99 -4.91 -12.66 15.11
C ASN A 99 -4.54 -13.77 14.10
N PRO A 100 -4.55 -13.52 12.77
CA PRO A 100 -4.05 -14.50 11.81
C PRO A 100 -2.51 -14.58 11.83
N TRP A 101 -1.83 -13.58 12.37
CA TRP A 101 -0.37 -13.49 12.43
C TRP A 101 0.18 -14.14 13.70
N ASN A 102 -0.15 -15.42 13.91
CA ASN A 102 0.10 -16.12 15.17
C ASN A 102 1.22 -17.17 15.11
N THR A 103 1.78 -17.42 13.93
CA THR A 103 2.97 -18.26 13.72
C THR A 103 4.11 -17.43 13.14
N GLN A 104 5.34 -17.93 13.26
CA GLN A 104 6.52 -17.22 12.74
C GLN A 104 6.43 -16.99 11.23
N ASP A 105 6.03 -18.00 10.45
CA ASP A 105 5.93 -17.90 8.99
C ASP A 105 4.88 -16.89 8.51
N LEU A 106 3.75 -16.79 9.20
CA LEU A 106 2.71 -15.79 8.90
C LEU A 106 3.16 -14.37 9.27
N ASN A 107 3.91 -14.21 10.38
CA ASN A 107 4.50 -12.93 10.74
C ASN A 107 5.60 -12.51 9.75
N ASP A 108 6.51 -13.43 9.38
CA ASP A 108 7.58 -13.16 8.42
C ASP A 108 7.01 -12.73 7.06
N LEU A 109 5.93 -13.37 6.60
CA LEU A 109 5.20 -12.95 5.41
C LEU A 109 4.68 -11.51 5.56
N ARG A 110 4.01 -11.19 6.67
CA ARG A 110 3.41 -9.87 6.89
C ARG A 110 4.48 -8.79 6.93
N ILE A 111 5.61 -9.03 7.61
CA ILE A 111 6.74 -8.11 7.66
C ILE A 111 7.37 -7.94 6.27
N GLY A 112 7.72 -9.05 5.62
CA GLY A 112 8.34 -9.04 4.30
C GLY A 112 7.49 -8.37 3.24
N TYR A 113 6.15 -8.48 3.34
CA TYR A 113 5.22 -7.77 2.46
C TYR A 113 5.40 -6.25 2.54
N HIS A 114 5.49 -5.70 3.75
CA HIS A 114 5.63 -4.25 3.95
C HIS A 114 7.04 -3.76 3.61
N GLU A 115 8.07 -4.56 3.88
CA GLU A 115 9.45 -4.28 3.44
C GLU A 115 9.54 -4.23 1.92
N ALA A 116 8.98 -5.23 1.22
CA ALA A 116 8.95 -5.28 -0.23
C ALA A 116 8.13 -4.13 -0.85
N LEU A 117 7.00 -3.75 -0.26
CA LEU A 117 6.22 -2.59 -0.69
C LEU A 117 7.02 -1.29 -0.56
N CYS A 118 7.70 -1.09 0.58
CA CYS A 118 8.52 0.12 0.78
C CYS A 118 9.73 0.14 -0.16
N GLU A 119 10.35 -1.00 -0.44
CA GLU A 119 11.43 -1.10 -1.43
C GLU A 119 10.93 -0.73 -2.83
N PHE A 120 9.77 -1.27 -3.25
CA PHE A 120 9.13 -0.94 -4.51
C PHE A 120 8.86 0.57 -4.64
N LEU A 121 8.29 1.20 -3.61
CA LEU A 121 7.98 2.63 -3.61
C LEU A 121 9.22 3.53 -3.59
N SER A 122 10.36 3.02 -3.10
CA SER A 122 11.62 3.77 -3.05
C SER A 122 12.31 3.90 -4.42
N GLN A 123 11.90 3.11 -5.41
CA GLN A 123 12.61 3.00 -6.69
C GLN A 123 11.64 3.09 -7.87
N PRO A 124 11.71 4.14 -8.70
CA PRO A 124 11.00 4.18 -9.96
C PRO A 124 11.49 3.07 -10.90
N ARG A 125 10.64 2.11 -11.24
CA ARG A 125 10.99 0.94 -12.10
C ARG A 125 10.25 0.90 -13.43
N SER A 126 9.26 1.78 -13.63
CA SER A 126 8.40 1.84 -14.82
C SER A 126 8.18 3.29 -15.26
N ARG A 127 7.75 3.48 -16.52
CA ARG A 127 7.29 4.79 -17.02
C ARG A 127 6.05 5.29 -16.28
N HIS A 128 5.22 4.36 -15.83
CA HIS A 128 4.14 4.67 -14.90
C HIS A 128 4.66 4.39 -13.50
N THR A 129 4.88 5.44 -12.73
CA THR A 129 5.40 5.31 -11.37
C THR A 129 4.27 5.28 -10.36
N VAL A 130 4.36 4.37 -9.41
CA VAL A 130 3.51 4.41 -8.22
C VAL A 130 4.18 5.32 -7.20
N THR A 131 3.56 6.44 -6.89
CA THR A 131 4.16 7.48 -6.04
C THR A 131 3.63 7.45 -4.61
N GLN A 132 2.46 6.87 -4.40
CA GLN A 132 1.81 6.77 -3.09
C GLN A 132 1.12 5.41 -2.92
N ALA A 133 1.11 4.92 -1.68
CA ALA A 133 0.39 3.73 -1.29
C ALA A 133 -0.30 3.95 0.04
N PHE A 134 -1.57 3.59 0.11
CA PHE A 134 -2.43 3.72 1.28
C PHE A 134 -2.77 2.34 1.80
N LEU A 135 -2.25 2.03 2.99
CA LEU A 135 -2.48 0.72 3.61
C LEU A 135 -3.95 0.59 3.98
N TRP A 136 -4.57 -0.47 3.47
CA TRP A 136 -5.91 -0.86 3.89
C TRP A 136 -5.79 -1.72 5.14
N ASN A 137 -6.27 -1.18 6.26
CA ASN A 137 -6.14 -1.77 7.58
C ASN A 137 -7.51 -1.81 8.26
N PHE A 138 -7.86 -2.94 8.88
CA PHE A 138 -9.04 -3.05 9.74
C PHE A 138 -8.84 -4.14 10.80
N GLY A 139 -9.00 -3.80 12.08
CA GLY A 139 -8.90 -4.75 13.20
C GLY A 139 -7.58 -5.54 13.25
N SER A 140 -7.65 -6.87 13.13
CA SER A 140 -6.49 -7.77 13.11
C SER A 140 -5.50 -7.55 11.96
N TRP A 141 -5.82 -6.66 11.03
CA TRP A 141 -5.00 -6.33 9.87
C TRP A 141 -4.44 -4.92 9.94
N ASP A 142 -4.45 -4.28 11.12
CA ASP A 142 -3.82 -2.97 11.32
C ASP A 142 -2.39 -3.11 11.88
N PRO A 143 -1.36 -3.34 11.04
CA PRO A 143 0.03 -3.44 11.51
C PRO A 143 0.54 -2.11 12.04
N LEU A 144 -0.12 -1.01 11.66
CA LEU A 144 0.27 0.32 12.09
C LEU A 144 -0.39 0.74 13.40
N GLY A 145 -1.36 -0.02 13.93
CA GLY A 145 -2.08 0.30 15.16
C GLY A 145 -2.65 1.72 15.16
N ILE A 146 -3.15 2.19 14.02
CA ILE A 146 -3.73 3.52 13.87
C ILE A 146 -5.03 3.62 14.67
N GLU A 147 -5.89 2.59 14.54
CA GLU A 147 -7.15 2.54 15.30
C GLU A 147 -6.96 1.83 16.64
N ASN A 148 -6.17 0.74 16.66
CA ASN A 148 -5.94 -0.07 17.85
C ASN A 148 -4.57 -0.75 17.82
N ASP A 149 -3.77 -0.56 18.87
CA ASP A 149 -2.43 -1.13 18.99
C ASP A 149 -2.38 -2.66 19.23
N THR A 150 -3.53 -3.33 19.44
CA THR A 150 -3.59 -4.79 19.71
C THR A 150 -2.87 -5.63 18.64
N PHE A 151 -2.94 -5.20 17.37
CA PHE A 151 -2.34 -5.92 16.22
C PHE A 151 -1.21 -5.16 15.54
N ALA A 152 -0.74 -4.10 16.21
CA ALA A 152 0.40 -3.32 15.77
C ALA A 152 1.66 -4.19 15.73
N ASP A 153 2.45 -3.97 14.70
CA ASP A 153 3.74 -4.61 14.54
C ASP A 153 4.84 -3.53 14.59
N PRO A 154 5.69 -3.51 15.63
CA PRO A 154 6.75 -2.52 15.76
C PRO A 154 7.74 -2.50 14.59
N GLN A 155 8.01 -3.66 13.96
CA GLN A 155 8.92 -3.74 12.82
C GLN A 155 8.28 -3.11 11.58
N ILE A 156 7.01 -3.42 11.30
CA ILE A 156 6.29 -2.81 10.17
C ILE A 156 6.17 -1.29 10.37
N LYS A 157 5.82 -0.85 11.59
CA LYS A 157 5.80 0.58 11.95
C LYS A 157 7.15 1.25 11.66
N ALA A 158 8.26 0.62 12.06
CA ALA A 158 9.60 1.14 11.84
C ALA A 158 9.98 1.22 10.35
N VAL A 159 9.67 0.19 9.57
CA VAL A 159 9.92 0.13 8.12
C VAL A 159 9.16 1.24 7.40
N VAL A 160 7.84 1.34 7.61
CA VAL A 160 6.99 2.36 6.97
C VAL A 160 7.43 3.78 7.37
N LYS A 161 7.74 3.99 8.65
CA LYS A 161 8.24 5.29 9.13
C LYS A 161 9.58 5.65 8.48
N SER A 162 10.52 4.70 8.42
CA SER A 162 11.84 4.90 7.80
C SER A 162 11.70 5.28 6.33
N HIS A 163 10.90 4.53 5.58
CA HIS A 163 10.55 4.82 4.19
C HIS A 163 10.02 6.25 4.02
N ASN A 164 8.97 6.60 4.77
CA ASN A 164 8.32 7.90 4.63
C ASN A 164 9.26 9.08 4.92
N VAL A 165 10.19 8.93 5.87
CA VAL A 165 11.23 9.94 6.14
C VAL A 165 12.22 10.07 4.97
N GLN A 166 12.56 8.97 4.30
CA GLN A 166 13.49 8.97 3.17
C GLN A 166 12.89 9.62 1.92
N ILE A 167 11.63 9.29 1.59
CA ILE A 167 10.97 9.81 0.38
C ILE A 167 10.35 11.20 0.56
N HIS A 168 10.06 11.59 1.80
CA HIS A 168 9.61 12.93 2.17
C HIS A 168 10.52 13.51 3.24
N PRO A 169 11.79 13.85 2.90
CA PRO A 169 12.64 14.53 3.85
C PRO A 169 11.92 15.81 4.25
N THR A 170 11.57 15.93 5.54
CA THR A 170 10.93 17.12 6.07
C THR A 170 11.78 18.31 5.65
N LYS A 171 11.22 19.20 4.82
CA LYS A 171 11.81 20.53 4.63
C LYS A 171 12.00 21.06 6.05
N LYS A 172 13.24 21.23 6.50
CA LYS A 172 13.54 21.96 7.73
C LYS A 172 12.74 23.26 7.64
N THR A 173 11.73 23.39 8.48
CA THR A 173 11.03 24.64 8.66
C THR A 173 12.04 25.61 9.26
N THR A 174 12.75 26.35 8.41
CA THR A 174 13.34 27.62 8.82
C THR A 174 12.18 28.45 9.32
N LYS A 175 12.11 28.63 10.64
CA LYS A 175 11.17 29.51 11.31
C LYS A 175 11.24 30.86 10.57
N PRO A 176 10.16 31.35 9.94
CA PRO A 176 10.17 32.69 9.40
C PRO A 176 10.38 33.65 10.58
N ASP A 177 11.33 34.58 10.44
CA ASP A 177 11.49 35.68 11.40
C ASP A 177 10.12 36.35 11.56
N SER A 178 9.65 36.41 12.80
CA SER A 178 8.38 37.06 13.12
C SER A 178 8.44 38.50 12.59
N PRO A 179 7.50 38.93 11.74
CA PRO A 179 7.46 40.32 11.31
C PRO A 179 7.15 41.19 12.53
N THR A 180 8.10 42.06 12.88
CA THR A 180 7.88 43.14 13.84
C THR A 180 6.81 44.05 13.26
N LEU A 181 5.59 44.00 13.81
CA LEU A 181 4.54 44.96 13.44
C LEU A 181 4.97 46.36 13.89
N PRO A 182 4.86 47.39 13.04
CA PRO A 182 5.07 48.77 13.48
C PRO A 182 3.99 49.16 14.49
N PRO A 183 4.31 50.03 15.47
CA PRO A 183 3.33 50.50 16.45
C PRO A 183 2.19 51.22 15.74
N LEU A 184 0.97 50.98 16.23
CA LEU A 184 -0.23 51.70 15.79
C LEU A 184 -0.13 53.14 16.31
N ASP A 185 -0.11 54.11 15.40
CA ASP A 185 -0.33 55.52 15.73
C ASP A 185 -1.79 55.69 16.17
N GLU A 186 -1.99 56.16 17.41
CA GLU A 186 -3.28 56.62 17.89
C GLU A 186 -3.55 58.01 17.33
N GLY A 187 -4.47 58.08 16.36
CA GLY A 187 -5.07 59.30 15.84
C GLY A 187 -6.52 59.45 16.28
#